data_AF-A0A7R9YCA6-F1
#
_entry.id   AF-A0A7R9YCA6-F1
#
_cell.length_a   1.000
_cell.length_b   1.000
_cell.length_c   1.000
_cell.angle_alpha   90.00
_cell.angle_beta   90.00
_cell.angle_gamma   90.00
#
_symmetry.space_group_name_H-M   'P 1'
#
loop_
_entity.id
_entity.type
_entity.pdbx_description
1 polymer ?
#
loop_
_entity_poly.entity_id
_entity_poly.type
_entity_poly.pdbx_seq_one_letter_code
_entity_poly.pdbx_strand_id
1 'polypeptide(L)'
;HRYQILDRVYPGILREESGSVDGIMLQGLSGSEMRILDLFEDADYERAMVSVQLVDTEEDTEALTYLFAPNDPVLQEHLHGTWSYEDHFLPHLEEYVLMCQQFM
;
A
#
# COMPACT_ATOMS: atom_id res chain seq x y z
N HIS A 1 4.00 -9.46 2.45
CA HIS A 1 2.61 -9.76 2.85
C HIS A 1 1.86 -8.47 3.19
N ARG A 2 0.52 -8.48 3.15
CA ARG A 2 -0.33 -7.37 3.60
C ARG A 2 -0.82 -7.61 5.01
N TYR A 3 -0.43 -6.71 5.92
CA TYR A 3 -0.78 -6.74 7.32
C TYR A 3 -1.85 -5.69 7.64
N GLN A 4 -2.68 -5.96 8.64
CA GLN A 4 -3.47 -4.91 9.27
C GLN A 4 -2.53 -4.07 10.13
N ILE A 5 -2.84 -2.79 10.27
CA ILE A 5 -2.15 -1.88 11.19
C ILE A 5 -3.16 -1.48 12.27
N LEU A 6 -2.71 -1.43 13.52
CA LEU A 6 -3.56 -0.98 14.64
C LEU A 6 -4.17 0.40 14.34
N ASP A 7 -5.47 0.54 14.57
CA ASP A 7 -6.25 1.77 14.38
C ASP A 7 -6.24 2.35 12.94
N ARG A 8 -5.95 1.52 11.91
CA ARG A 8 -6.02 1.93 10.49
C ARG A 8 -6.83 0.95 9.66
N VAL A 9 -7.58 1.48 8.69
CA VAL A 9 -8.39 0.68 7.74
C VAL A 9 -7.58 0.20 6.53
N TYR A 10 -6.47 0.87 6.22
CA TYR A 10 -5.59 0.56 5.10
C TYR A 10 -4.39 -0.32 5.56
N PRO A 11 -3.82 -1.13 4.65
CA PRO A 11 -2.84 -2.14 5.01
C PRO A 11 -1.41 -1.59 5.13
N GLY A 12 -0.57 -2.30 5.87
CA GLY A 12 0.87 -2.20 5.78
C GLY A 12 1.46 -3.31 4.91
N ILE A 13 2.32 -2.96 3.95
CA ILE A 13 3.08 -3.96 3.19
C ILE A 13 4.47 -4.10 3.79
N LEU A 14 4.81 -5.32 4.21
CA LEU A 14 6.15 -5.69 4.65
C LEU A 14 6.75 -6.74 3.70
N ARG A 15 8.05 -6.63 3.43
CA ARG A 15 8.78 -7.61 2.61
C ARG A 15 8.91 -8.93 3.35
N GLU A 16 8.60 -10.01 2.66
CA GLU A 16 8.81 -11.38 3.11
C GLU A 16 9.44 -12.19 1.99
N GLU A 17 10.31 -13.14 2.34
CA GLU A 17 11.09 -13.89 1.34
C GLU A 17 10.23 -14.73 0.39
N SER A 18 9.06 -15.19 0.83
CA SER A 18 8.17 -16.08 0.06
C SER A 18 6.76 -15.52 -0.14
N GLY A 19 6.54 -14.26 0.20
CA GLY A 19 5.22 -13.62 0.11
C GLY A 19 5.02 -12.86 -1.19
N SER A 20 3.82 -12.97 -1.77
CA SER A 20 3.34 -12.09 -2.84
C SER A 20 2.08 -11.34 -2.39
N VAL A 21 1.75 -10.25 -3.09
CA VAL A 21 0.55 -9.44 -2.84
C VAL A 21 -0.05 -9.07 -4.19
N ASP A 22 -1.34 -9.35 -4.36
CA ASP A 22 -2.09 -8.90 -5.52
C ASP A 22 -2.48 -7.42 -5.36
N GLY A 23 -2.40 -6.68 -6.46
CA GLY A 23 -2.70 -5.25 -6.49
C GLY A 23 -2.92 -4.73 -7.91
N ILE A 24 -3.00 -3.41 -8.02
CA ILE A 24 -3.20 -2.70 -9.29
C ILE A 24 -1.93 -1.88 -9.57
N MET A 25 -1.36 -2.05 -10.76
CA MET A 25 -0.24 -1.22 -11.21
C MET A 25 -0.78 0.03 -11.92
N LEU A 26 -0.43 1.21 -11.40
CA LEU A 26 -0.71 2.48 -12.07
C LEU A 26 0.48 2.84 -12.98
N GLN A 27 0.20 3.18 -14.24
CA GLN A 27 1.22 3.49 -15.26
C GLN A 27 0.99 4.86 -15.88
N GLY A 28 2.07 5.48 -16.37
CA GLY A 28 2.01 6.77 -17.07
C GLY A 28 1.86 8.00 -16.16
N LEU A 29 2.09 7.84 -14.86
CA LEU A 29 2.03 8.95 -13.89
C LEU A 29 3.18 9.95 -14.13
N SER A 30 2.82 11.23 -14.19
CA SER A 30 3.77 12.33 -14.20
C SER A 30 4.47 12.48 -12.85
N GLY A 31 5.60 13.18 -12.84
CA GLY A 31 6.29 13.49 -11.58
C GLY A 31 5.44 14.34 -10.61
N SER A 32 4.47 15.12 -11.10
CA SER A 32 3.51 15.83 -10.25
C SER A 32 2.48 14.92 -9.62
N GLU A 33 1.93 13.96 -10.36
CA GLU A 33 0.97 12.98 -9.83
C GLU A 33 1.66 12.06 -8.82
N MET A 34 2.91 11.65 -9.08
CA MET A 34 3.70 10.91 -8.10
C MET A 34 3.92 11.68 -6.80
N ARG A 35 4.14 13.00 -6.85
CA ARG A 35 4.25 13.82 -5.63
C ARG A 35 2.94 13.91 -4.85
N ILE A 36 1.79 13.84 -5.52
CA ILE A 36 0.49 13.81 -4.84
C ILE A 36 0.37 12.49 -4.06
N LEU A 37 0.76 11.37 -4.66
CA LEU A 37 0.82 10.09 -3.95
C LEU A 37 1.77 10.17 -2.76
N ASP A 38 2.98 10.71 -2.94
CA ASP A 38 3.95 10.88 -1.84
C ASP A 38 3.39 11.70 -0.66
N LEU A 39 2.54 12.69 -0.94
CA LEU A 39 1.93 13.55 0.08
C LEU A 39 0.67 12.94 0.72
N PHE A 40 -0.01 12.08 -0.02
CA PHE A 40 -1.21 11.39 0.46
C PHE A 40 -0.84 10.23 1.39
N GLU A 41 0.26 9.55 1.10
CA GLU A 41 0.79 8.49 1.94
C GLU A 41 1.27 9.05 3.29
N ASP A 42 1.04 8.27 4.36
CA ASP A 42 1.42 8.66 5.72
C ASP A 42 2.96 8.63 5.89
N ALA A 43 3.47 9.38 6.88
CA ALA A 43 4.91 9.49 7.14
C ALA A 43 5.58 8.15 7.49
N ASP A 44 4.79 7.17 7.91
CA ASP A 44 5.25 5.81 8.23
C ASP A 44 5.51 4.95 6.97
N TYR A 45 5.20 5.44 5.77
CA TYR A 45 5.44 4.70 4.53
C TYR A 45 6.70 5.17 3.81
N GLU A 46 7.46 4.20 3.31
CA GLU A 46 8.64 4.45 2.49
C GLU A 46 8.46 3.87 1.09
N ARG A 47 8.81 4.66 0.07
CA ARG A 47 8.83 4.17 -1.32
C ARG A 47 9.93 3.14 -1.51
N ALA A 48 9.57 2.04 -2.15
CA ALA A 48 10.52 1.01 -2.54
C ALA A 48 10.23 0.49 -3.95
N MET A 49 11.29 0.10 -4.63
CA MET A 49 11.21 -0.60 -5.91
C MET A 49 10.98 -2.08 -5.66
N VAL A 50 9.98 -2.65 -6.32
CA VAL A 50 9.59 -4.06 -6.24
C VAL A 50 9.45 -4.65 -7.63
N SER A 51 9.69 -5.97 -7.73
CA SER A 51 9.35 -6.74 -8.92
C SER A 51 7.88 -7.11 -8.85
N VAL A 52 7.15 -6.88 -9.93
CA VAL A 52 5.73 -7.27 -10.07
C VAL A 52 5.56 -8.08 -11.35
N GLN A 53 4.67 -9.06 -11.30
CA GLN A 53 4.26 -9.81 -12.47
C GLN A 53 2.91 -9.29 -12.93
N LEU A 54 2.81 -8.88 -14.19
CA LEU A 54 1.56 -8.44 -14.78
C LEU A 54 0.67 -9.64 -15.04
N VAL A 55 -0.53 -9.67 -14.46
CA VAL A 55 -1.46 -10.80 -14.59
C VAL A 55 -1.87 -11.03 -16.05
N ASP A 56 -2.00 -9.96 -16.84
CA ASP A 56 -2.50 -10.05 -18.22
C ASP A 56 -1.44 -10.56 -19.22
N THR A 57 -0.17 -10.24 -18.99
CA THR A 57 0.94 -10.55 -19.92
C THR A 57 1.92 -11.57 -19.39
N GLU A 58 1.83 -11.93 -18.10
CA GLU A 58 2.81 -12.72 -17.35
C GLU A 58 4.24 -12.14 -17.40
N GLU A 59 4.38 -10.86 -17.74
CA GLU A 59 5.67 -10.17 -17.79
C GLU A 59 6.06 -9.64 -16.41
N ASP A 60 7.33 -9.85 -16.06
CA ASP A 60 7.93 -9.25 -14.87
C ASP A 60 8.41 -7.84 -15.17
N THR A 61 8.08 -6.88 -14.31
CA THR A 61 8.49 -5.49 -14.42
C THR A 61 8.80 -4.87 -13.05
N GLU A 62 9.53 -3.77 -13.04
CA GLU A 62 9.81 -3.02 -11.82
C GLU A 62 8.74 -1.94 -11.61
N ALA A 63 8.25 -1.84 -10.38
CA ALA A 63 7.28 -0.82 -9.97
C ALA A 63 7.68 -0.19 -8.64
N LEU A 64 7.21 1.03 -8.41
CA LEU A 64 7.28 1.65 -7.10
C LEU A 64 6.05 1.28 -6.29
N THR A 65 6.25 1.01 -5.00
CA THR A 65 5.21 0.79 -4.01
C THR A 65 5.60 1.43 -2.69
N TYR A 66 4.67 1.51 -1.75
CA TYR A 66 4.87 2.06 -0.41
C TYR A 66 4.91 0.92 0.61
N LEU A 67 6.05 0.75 1.28
CA LEU A 67 6.25 -0.22 2.34
C LEU A 67 6.03 0.45 3.69
N PHE A 68 5.38 -0.26 4.61
CA PHE A 68 5.15 0.27 5.95
C PHE A 68 6.40 0.12 6.80
N ALA A 69 6.96 1.25 7.22
CA ALA A 69 8.02 1.39 8.20
C ALA A 69 9.13 0.35 8.08
N PRO A 70 9.73 0.12 6.89
CA PRO A 70 10.63 -1.00 6.65
C PRO A 70 11.89 -0.98 7.53
N ASN A 71 12.26 0.20 8.03
CA ASN A 71 13.44 0.42 8.89
C ASN A 71 13.10 0.71 10.36
N ASP A 72 11.82 0.65 10.75
CA ASP A 72 11.38 0.91 12.13
C ASP A 72 10.68 -0.32 12.73
N PRO A 73 11.40 -1.15 13.52
CA PRO A 73 10.83 -2.34 14.12
C PRO A 73 9.77 -2.02 15.19
N VAL A 74 9.80 -0.84 15.81
CA VAL A 74 8.82 -0.45 16.83
C VAL A 74 7.46 -0.20 16.18
N LEU A 75 7.44 0.50 15.04
CA LEU A 75 6.20 0.69 14.27
C LEU A 75 5.67 -0.63 13.73
N GLN A 76 6.56 -1.56 13.34
CA GLN A 76 6.17 -2.90 12.88
C GLN A 76 5.48 -3.74 13.97
N GLU A 77 5.62 -3.43 15.27
CA GLU A 77 4.87 -4.12 16.34
C GLU A 77 3.36 -3.86 16.27
N HIS A 78 2.91 -2.81 15.58
CA HIS A 78 1.49 -2.55 15.33
C HIS A 78 0.90 -3.42 14.22
N LEU A 79 1.74 -4.14 13.47
CA LEU A 79 1.29 -5.04 12.42
C LEU A 79 0.72 -6.32 13.02
N HIS A 80 -0.46 -6.70 12.53
CA HIS A 80 -1.13 -7.92 12.98
C HIS A 80 -2.03 -8.48 11.89
N GLY A 81 -2.29 -9.79 11.98
CA GLY A 81 -3.21 -10.49 11.09
C GLY A 81 -2.86 -10.38 9.61
N THR A 82 -3.77 -10.88 8.78
CA THR A 82 -3.74 -10.68 7.33
C THR A 82 -4.78 -9.65 6.97
N TRP A 83 -4.40 -8.68 6.14
CA TRP A 83 -5.36 -7.73 5.60
C TRP A 83 -5.91 -8.20 4.25
N SER A 84 -7.22 -8.05 4.08
CA SER A 84 -7.99 -8.29 2.86
C SER A 84 -8.84 -7.06 2.52
N TYR A 85 -9.04 -6.80 1.23
CA TYR A 85 -9.82 -5.66 0.79
C TYR A 85 -11.29 -5.79 1.21
N GLU A 86 -11.84 -6.99 1.08
CA GLU A 86 -13.25 -7.31 1.30
C GLU A 86 -13.65 -7.15 2.77
N ASP A 87 -12.82 -7.62 3.70
CA ASP A 87 -13.19 -7.67 5.12
C ASP A 87 -12.78 -6.40 5.88
N HIS A 88 -11.73 -5.71 5.43
CA HIS A 88 -11.09 -4.63 6.20
C HIS A 88 -11.25 -3.25 5.58
N PHE A 89 -11.42 -3.15 4.25
CA PHE A 89 -11.55 -1.86 3.58
C PHE A 89 -12.96 -1.58 3.11
N LEU A 90 -13.59 -2.55 2.45
CA LEU A 90 -14.90 -2.39 1.82
C LEU A 90 -15.98 -1.89 2.80
N PRO A 91 -16.04 -2.34 4.08
CA PRO A 91 -17.00 -1.81 5.05
C PRO A 91 -16.81 -0.33 5.39
N HIS A 92 -15.61 0.21 5.18
CA HIS A 92 -15.23 1.59 5.49
C HIS A 92 -15.08 2.47 4.23
N LEU A 93 -15.39 1.94 3.04
CA LEU A 93 -15.19 2.61 1.76
C LEU A 93 -15.87 3.98 1.70
N GLU A 94 -17.12 4.08 2.18
CA GLU A 94 -17.87 5.34 2.14
C GLU A 94 -17.21 6.44 3.01
N GLU A 95 -16.83 6.09 4.24
CA GLU A 95 -16.14 7.00 5.17
C GLU A 95 -14.78 7.42 4.62
N TYR A 96 -14.05 6.48 4.02
CA TYR A 96 -12.76 6.74 3.40
C TYR A 96 -12.88 7.69 2.20
N VAL A 97 -13.88 7.52 1.34
CA VAL A 97 -14.13 8.43 0.21
C VAL A 97 -14.46 9.85 0.72
N LEU A 98 -15.25 9.97 1.78
CA LEU A 98 -15.54 11.27 2.40
C LEU A 98 -14.28 11.95 2.95
N MET A 99 -13.38 11.19 3.58
CA MET A 99 -12.08 11.68 4.04
C MET A 99 -11.23 12.18 2.85
N CYS A 100 -11.14 11.42 1.77
CA CYS A 100 -10.38 11.81 0.58
C CYS A 100 -10.91 13.09 -0.08
N GLN A 101 -12.23 13.34 -0.03
CA GLN A 101 -12.83 14.58 -0.52
C GLN A 101 -12.42 15.81 0.29
N GLN A 102 -12.05 15.65 1.57
CA GLN A 102 -11.57 16.75 2.42
C GLN A 102 -10.09 17.05 2.22
N PHE A 103 -9.32 16.11 1.64
CA PHE A 103 -7.90 16.28 1.34
C PHE A 103 -7.66 17.09 0.05
N MET A 104 -8.63 17.09 -0.88
CA MET A 104 -8.61 17.90 -2.13
C MET A 104 -9.11 19.33 -1.90
#